data_AF-A0A928ZW16-F1
#
_entry.id   AF-A0A928ZW16-F1
#
_cell.length_a   1.000
_cell.length_b   1.000
_cell.length_c   1.000
_cell.angle_alpha   90.00
_cell.angle_beta   90.00
_cell.angle_gamma   90.00
#
_symmetry.space_group_name_H-M   'P 1'
#
loop_
_entity.id
_entity.type
_entity.pdbx_description
1 polymer ?
#
loop_
_entity_poly.entity_id
_entity_poly.type
_entity_poly.pdbx_seq_one_letter_code
_entity_poly.pdbx_strand_id
1 'polypeptide(L)'
;MGDHRWFKIGVYVGTFCLAMVITVVLATTYKMTFGPQVAAAPVVDGDIEAAVATTPLAPEPQLASPSLASPSIESGFMYTADYRGPTYTPTERIELADPSNYGERYTVDANGQPLSHDYLAVLHETVWSANSAINTFQTYHPRDEDQSSYHTIIDRDGTVIYIVPPDKRAYGAGNSVFDGPNGPETALTNAQFSASVNNFAYHISLVTPSDGQNNGPSHSGYTDAQYQSLAWLLARTTIPEERITTHALVDRSGSRQDPRSFNWPHFLEYLHQYPSRQA
;
A
#
# COMPACT_ATOMS: atom_id res chain seq x y z
N MET A 1 -41.90 -27.58 28.32
CA MET A 1 -40.75 -26.78 28.81
C MET A 1 -40.15 -26.09 27.61
N GLY A 2 -40.54 -24.83 27.36
CA GLY A 2 -40.10 -24.04 26.21
C GLY A 2 -38.91 -23.15 26.60
N ASP A 3 -37.90 -23.09 25.74
CA ASP A 3 -36.57 -22.58 26.04
C ASP A 3 -36.52 -21.04 25.95
N HIS A 4 -36.38 -20.36 27.09
CA HIS A 4 -36.41 -18.90 27.24
C HIS A 4 -35.10 -18.18 26.80
N ARG A 5 -34.18 -18.86 26.11
CA ARG A 5 -32.85 -18.32 25.77
C ARG A 5 -32.86 -17.32 24.61
N TRP A 6 -33.85 -17.40 23.71
CA TRP A 6 -33.94 -16.52 22.54
C TRP A 6 -34.42 -15.09 22.87
N PHE A 7 -35.21 -14.92 23.93
CA PHE A 7 -35.77 -13.60 24.26
C PHE A 7 -34.73 -12.64 24.88
N LYS A 8 -33.66 -13.18 25.48
CA LYS A 8 -32.60 -12.34 26.08
C LYS A 8 -31.64 -11.76 25.04
N ILE A 9 -31.33 -12.48 23.96
CA ILE A 9 -30.40 -12.02 22.91
C ILE A 9 -30.99 -10.86 22.11
N GLY A 10 -32.30 -10.89 21.80
CA GLY A 10 -32.96 -9.81 21.07
C GLY A 10 -32.99 -8.47 21.83
N VAL A 11 -33.07 -8.50 23.17
CA VAL A 11 -33.08 -7.29 24.00
C VAL A 11 -31.69 -6.64 24.07
N TYR A 12 -30.60 -7.43 24.09
CA TYR A 12 -29.23 -6.90 24.11
C TYR A 12 -28.80 -6.34 22.74
N VAL A 13 -29.21 -6.95 21.63
CA VAL A 13 -28.91 -6.42 20.28
C VAL A 13 -29.71 -5.14 20.00
N GLY A 14 -30.98 -5.08 20.42
CA GLY A 14 -31.82 -3.88 20.25
C GLY A 14 -31.34 -2.68 21.07
N THR A 15 -30.86 -2.90 22.29
CA THR A 15 -30.33 -1.81 23.15
C THR A 15 -28.96 -1.31 22.70
N PHE A 16 -28.10 -2.18 22.14
CA PHE A 16 -26.80 -1.79 21.60
C PHE A 16 -26.94 -0.97 20.30
N CYS A 17 -27.85 -1.34 19.41
CA CYS A 17 -28.13 -0.57 18.19
C CYS A 17 -28.76 0.80 18.49
N LEU A 18 -29.66 0.90 19.48
CA LEU A 18 -30.27 2.17 19.87
C LEU A 18 -29.23 3.13 20.49
N ALA A 19 -28.31 2.61 21.32
CA ALA A 19 -27.24 3.41 21.92
C ALA A 19 -26.30 4.00 20.86
N MET A 20 -25.91 3.21 19.85
CA MET A 20 -25.03 3.68 18.77
C MET A 20 -25.67 4.77 17.89
N VAL A 21 -26.95 4.62 17.56
CA VAL A 21 -27.68 5.63 16.77
C VAL A 21 -27.80 6.94 17.55
N ILE A 22 -28.05 6.89 18.87
CA ILE A 22 -28.12 8.08 19.71
C ILE A 22 -26.75 8.79 19.78
N THR A 23 -25.64 8.05 19.89
CA THR A 23 -24.28 8.64 19.94
C THR A 23 -23.91 9.30 18.60
N VAL A 24 -24.22 8.67 17.47
CA VAL A 24 -23.96 9.24 16.14
C VAL A 24 -24.77 10.51 15.95
N VAL A 25 -26.09 10.48 16.23
CA VAL A 25 -26.96 11.66 16.09
C VAL A 25 -26.43 12.82 16.96
N LEU A 26 -26.14 12.58 18.24
CA LEU A 26 -25.61 13.63 19.14
C LEU A 26 -24.27 14.20 18.67
N ALA A 27 -23.37 13.38 18.13
CA ALA A 27 -22.09 13.84 17.59
C ALA A 27 -22.26 14.72 16.32
N THR A 28 -23.19 14.36 15.42
CA THR A 28 -23.53 15.20 14.27
C THR A 28 -24.19 16.50 14.68
N THR A 29 -25.13 16.49 15.63
CA THR A 29 -25.80 17.72 16.09
C THR A 29 -24.80 18.63 16.81
N TYR A 30 -23.87 18.09 17.60
CA TYR A 30 -22.83 18.88 18.24
C TYR A 30 -21.89 19.55 17.21
N LYS A 31 -21.49 18.84 16.15
CA LYS A 31 -20.69 19.43 15.06
C LYS A 31 -21.44 20.53 14.29
N MET A 32 -22.74 20.39 14.08
CA MET A 32 -23.54 21.39 13.37
C MET A 32 -23.81 22.65 14.21
N THR A 33 -23.98 22.52 15.53
CA THR A 33 -24.36 23.65 16.39
C THR A 33 -23.15 24.35 17.04
N PHE A 34 -22.06 23.63 17.29
CA PHE A 34 -20.91 24.13 18.07
C PHE A 34 -19.54 23.89 17.41
N GLY A 35 -19.50 23.40 16.17
CA GLY A 35 -18.27 23.28 15.40
C GLY A 35 -17.69 24.65 15.03
N PRO A 36 -16.35 24.77 14.87
CA PRO A 36 -15.72 26.03 14.50
C PRO A 36 -16.23 26.49 13.13
N GLN A 37 -16.76 27.72 13.07
CA GLN A 37 -17.12 28.34 11.79
C GLN A 37 -15.85 28.81 11.08
N VAL A 38 -15.54 28.19 9.95
CA VAL A 38 -14.47 28.66 9.06
C VAL A 38 -14.99 29.92 8.35
N ALA A 39 -14.41 31.07 8.68
CA ALA A 39 -14.67 32.32 7.98
C ALA A 39 -14.21 32.20 6.53
N ALA A 40 -15.09 32.51 5.58
CA ALA A 40 -14.74 32.59 4.16
C ALA A 40 -13.73 33.73 3.92
N ALA A 41 -12.64 33.43 3.21
CA ALA A 41 -11.66 34.42 2.78
C ALA A 41 -12.24 35.32 1.66
N PRO A 42 -11.83 36.60 1.56
CA PRO A 42 -12.37 37.52 0.57
C PRO A 42 -11.81 37.24 -0.82
N VAL A 43 -12.70 37.26 -1.81
CA VAL A 43 -12.40 37.25 -3.24
C VAL A 43 -11.84 38.63 -3.61
N VAL A 44 -10.66 38.67 -4.22
CA VAL A 44 -10.09 39.87 -4.84
C VAL A 44 -10.34 39.77 -6.35
N ASP A 45 -11.25 40.61 -6.84
CA ASP A 45 -11.42 40.91 -8.26
C ASP A 45 -10.21 41.70 -8.76
N GLY A 46 -9.67 41.30 -9.91
CA GLY A 46 -8.56 41.97 -10.57
C GLY A 46 -8.56 41.66 -12.07
N ASP A 47 -9.27 42.49 -12.83
CA ASP A 47 -9.20 42.58 -14.29
C ASP A 47 -7.77 42.95 -14.74
N ILE A 48 -7.19 42.21 -15.68
CA ILE A 48 -6.16 42.75 -16.59
C ILE A 48 -6.42 42.29 -18.03
N GLU A 49 -6.52 43.30 -18.88
CA GLU A 49 -6.79 43.30 -20.31
C GLU A 49 -5.82 42.48 -21.16
N ALA A 50 -6.37 42.03 -22.30
CA ALA A 50 -5.67 41.42 -23.41
C ALA A 50 -4.68 42.37 -24.10
N ALA A 51 -3.46 41.87 -24.36
CA ALA A 51 -2.57 42.42 -25.38
C ALA A 51 -2.19 41.32 -26.36
N VAL A 52 -2.73 41.42 -27.56
CA VAL A 52 -2.39 40.62 -28.75
C VAL A 52 -1.05 41.11 -29.29
N ALA A 53 -0.07 40.21 -29.36
CA ALA A 53 1.13 40.40 -30.16
C ALA A 53 1.32 39.18 -31.06
N THR A 54 1.11 39.39 -32.35
CA THR A 54 1.32 38.45 -33.44
C THR A 54 2.81 38.28 -33.72
N THR A 55 3.29 37.04 -33.78
CA THR A 55 4.62 36.69 -34.32
C THR A 55 4.48 35.45 -35.22
N PRO A 56 5.14 35.38 -36.40
CA PRO A 56 4.86 34.35 -37.40
C PRO A 56 5.41 32.97 -37.00
N LEU A 57 4.63 31.92 -37.31
CA LEU A 57 4.97 30.52 -37.10
C LEU A 57 6.26 30.12 -37.82
N ALA A 58 7.23 29.61 -37.05
CA ALA A 58 8.27 28.73 -37.55
C ALA A 58 7.72 27.29 -37.70
N PRO A 59 8.20 26.48 -38.67
CA PRO A 59 7.65 25.16 -38.92
C PRO A 59 7.91 24.19 -37.76
N GLU A 60 6.87 23.45 -37.38
CA GLU A 60 6.85 22.38 -36.38
C GLU A 60 7.98 21.36 -36.60
N PRO A 61 8.83 21.08 -35.59
CA PRO A 61 9.61 19.87 -35.59
C PRO A 61 8.67 18.69 -35.30
N GLN A 62 8.55 17.77 -36.26
CA GLN A 62 7.89 16.47 -36.10
C GLN A 62 8.37 15.80 -34.81
N LEU A 63 7.50 15.76 -33.79
CA LEU A 63 7.69 14.89 -32.63
C LEU A 63 7.65 13.45 -33.12
N ALA A 64 8.83 12.84 -33.24
CA ALA A 64 8.96 11.40 -33.30
C ALA A 64 8.30 10.82 -32.04
N SER A 65 7.39 9.86 -32.23
CA SER A 65 6.77 9.10 -31.15
C SER A 65 7.85 8.56 -30.21
N PRO A 66 7.78 8.78 -28.88
CA PRO A 66 8.72 8.15 -27.99
C PRO A 66 8.42 6.65 -28.00
N SER A 67 9.34 5.89 -28.58
CA SER A 67 9.47 4.46 -28.37
C SER A 67 9.45 4.21 -26.87
N LEU A 68 8.53 3.35 -26.40
CA LEU A 68 8.47 2.85 -25.03
C LEU A 68 9.75 2.09 -24.71
N ALA A 69 10.80 2.81 -24.32
CA ALA A 69 11.95 2.24 -23.65
C ALA A 69 11.54 1.96 -22.21
N SER A 70 11.60 0.69 -21.81
CA SER A 70 11.49 0.28 -20.42
C SER A 70 12.41 1.15 -19.55
N PRO A 71 11.93 1.68 -18.42
CA PRO A 71 12.78 2.51 -17.56
C PRO A 71 13.96 1.67 -17.04
N SER A 72 15.16 2.13 -17.36
CA SER A 72 16.41 1.67 -16.77
C SER A 72 16.48 2.14 -15.32
N ILE A 73 16.25 1.21 -14.39
CA ILE A 73 16.27 1.47 -12.95
C ILE A 73 17.71 1.34 -12.45
N GLU A 74 18.39 2.47 -12.25
CA GLU A 74 19.60 2.54 -11.44
C GLU A 74 19.24 2.95 -10.00
N SER A 75 19.89 2.26 -9.05
CA SER A 75 19.92 2.48 -7.59
C SER A 75 18.89 1.73 -6.73
N GLY A 76 19.41 0.88 -5.83
CA GLY A 76 18.70 0.36 -4.64
C GLY A 76 18.21 -1.09 -4.74
N PHE A 77 17.51 -1.45 -5.82
CA PHE A 77 17.09 -2.82 -6.07
C PHE A 77 18.03 -3.43 -7.09
N MET A 78 18.97 -4.27 -6.65
CA MET A 78 19.79 -5.06 -7.58
C MET A 78 18.88 -6.11 -8.21
N TYR A 79 18.28 -5.75 -9.36
CA TYR A 79 17.74 -6.72 -10.30
C TYR A 79 18.90 -7.58 -10.79
N THR A 80 18.93 -8.86 -10.41
CA THR A 80 19.93 -9.78 -10.97
C THR A 80 19.64 -9.92 -12.46
N ALA A 81 20.58 -9.47 -13.29
CA ALA A 81 20.43 -9.43 -14.75
C ALA A 81 20.41 -10.82 -15.41
N ASP A 82 20.64 -11.91 -14.67
CA ASP A 82 20.61 -13.29 -15.16
C ASP A 82 19.37 -14.02 -14.65
N TYR A 83 18.20 -13.52 -15.05
CA TYR A 83 16.92 -14.14 -14.73
C TYR A 83 16.66 -15.35 -15.63
N ARG A 84 17.05 -16.54 -15.19
CA ARG A 84 16.73 -17.82 -15.84
C ARG A 84 15.52 -18.49 -15.18
N GLY A 85 14.39 -17.79 -15.15
CA GLY A 85 13.16 -18.26 -14.52
C GLY A 85 12.28 -19.16 -15.41
N PRO A 86 11.15 -19.65 -14.88
CA PRO A 86 10.08 -20.28 -15.66
C PRO A 86 9.59 -19.35 -16.78
N THR A 87 8.87 -19.90 -17.74
CA THR A 87 8.31 -19.15 -18.89
C THR A 87 7.23 -18.15 -18.51
N TYR A 88 6.83 -18.07 -17.24
CA TYR A 88 5.84 -17.10 -16.77
C TYR A 88 6.41 -15.68 -16.82
N THR A 89 5.68 -14.76 -17.42
CA THR A 89 5.96 -13.32 -17.35
C THR A 89 4.61 -12.61 -17.24
N PRO A 90 4.36 -11.88 -16.14
CA PRO A 90 3.10 -11.20 -15.96
C PRO A 90 3.00 -9.97 -16.87
N THR A 91 1.78 -9.50 -17.09
CA THR A 91 1.57 -8.13 -17.58
C THR A 91 2.05 -7.15 -16.51
N GLU A 92 2.73 -6.09 -16.94
CA GLU A 92 3.21 -5.02 -16.06
C GLU A 92 2.50 -3.70 -16.41
N ARG A 93 2.18 -2.90 -15.39
CA ARG A 93 1.61 -1.55 -15.54
C ARG A 93 2.18 -0.61 -14.48
N ILE A 94 2.21 0.69 -14.78
CA ILE A 94 2.58 1.74 -13.83
C ILE A 94 1.37 2.63 -13.58
N GLU A 95 1.01 2.81 -12.31
CA GLU A 95 -0.07 3.68 -11.83
C GLU A 95 0.45 4.45 -10.60
N LEU A 96 1.28 5.46 -10.85
CA LEU A 96 2.02 6.14 -9.77
C LEU A 96 1.07 6.72 -8.71
N ALA A 97 1.44 6.56 -7.44
CA ALA A 97 0.79 7.25 -6.33
C ALA A 97 1.01 8.77 -6.42
N ASP A 98 0.13 9.53 -5.76
CA ASP A 98 0.36 10.95 -5.51
C ASP A 98 1.65 11.11 -4.67
N PRO A 99 2.50 12.13 -4.96
CA PRO A 99 3.71 12.39 -4.18
C PRO A 99 3.52 12.57 -2.68
N SER A 100 2.32 12.92 -2.20
CA SER A 100 2.05 12.95 -0.76
C SER A 100 2.04 11.56 -0.11
N ASN A 101 1.85 10.50 -0.89
CA ASN A 101 1.72 9.12 -0.38
C ASN A 101 3.02 8.33 -0.41
N TYR A 102 4.17 8.95 -0.59
CA TYR A 102 5.48 8.33 -0.37
C TYR A 102 6.53 9.37 -0.01
N GLY A 103 7.72 8.93 0.39
CA GLY A 103 8.82 9.83 0.68
C GLY A 103 10.18 9.21 0.42
N GLU A 104 11.24 9.91 0.78
CA GLU A 104 12.59 9.34 0.76
C GLU A 104 12.75 8.29 1.86
N ARG A 105 13.62 7.31 1.62
CA ARG A 105 14.14 6.44 2.67
C ARG A 105 15.19 7.21 3.47
N TYR A 106 15.10 7.10 4.79
CA TYR A 106 16.01 7.74 5.73
C TYR A 106 17.21 6.86 6.00
N THR A 107 18.39 7.48 6.06
CA THR A 107 19.65 6.84 6.50
C THR A 107 19.94 7.09 7.99
N VAL A 108 19.16 7.95 8.63
CA VAL A 108 19.28 8.33 10.05
C VAL A 108 17.86 8.46 10.61
N ASP A 109 17.63 7.94 11.81
CA ASP A 109 16.34 8.01 12.49
C ASP A 109 16.10 9.40 13.12
N ALA A 110 14.89 9.60 13.68
CA ALA A 110 14.48 10.86 14.32
C ALA A 110 15.30 11.21 15.58
N ASN A 111 16.06 10.26 16.13
CA ASN A 111 16.95 10.47 17.28
C ASN A 111 18.42 10.67 16.86
N GLY A 112 18.72 10.68 15.55
CA GLY A 112 20.08 10.81 15.04
C GLY A 112 20.87 9.50 14.96
N GLN A 113 20.24 8.35 15.15
CA GLN A 113 20.88 7.03 15.02
C GLN A 113 20.93 6.58 13.54
N PRO A 114 22.04 6.03 13.06
CA PRO A 114 22.10 5.47 11.71
C PRO A 114 21.07 4.36 11.49
N LEU A 115 20.44 4.35 10.32
CA LEU A 115 19.55 3.28 9.86
C LEU A 115 20.26 2.46 8.77
N SER A 116 20.43 1.16 9.02
CA SER A 116 21.12 0.24 8.11
C SER A 116 20.45 -1.14 8.09
N HIS A 117 19.12 -1.14 7.91
CA HIS A 117 18.34 -2.39 7.81
C HIS A 117 18.36 -2.90 6.37
N ASP A 118 18.53 -4.21 6.20
CA ASP A 118 18.36 -4.85 4.89
C ASP A 118 16.90 -4.75 4.44
N TYR A 119 16.65 -4.83 3.13
CA TYR A 119 15.30 -4.77 2.60
C TYR A 119 14.42 -5.93 3.13
N LEU A 120 13.14 -5.62 3.36
CA LEU A 120 12.11 -6.53 3.84
C LEU A 120 10.95 -6.53 2.84
N ALA A 121 10.42 -7.69 2.43
CA ALA A 121 9.17 -7.75 1.68
C ALA A 121 8.00 -7.91 2.66
N VAL A 122 7.04 -6.98 2.62
CA VAL A 122 5.82 -7.06 3.45
C VAL A 122 4.63 -7.28 2.55
N LEU A 123 4.00 -8.44 2.73
CA LEU A 123 2.81 -8.82 1.99
C LEU A 123 1.57 -8.21 2.63
N HIS A 124 0.68 -7.72 1.77
CA HIS A 124 -0.61 -7.12 2.11
C HIS A 124 -1.72 -7.73 1.26
N GLU A 125 -2.96 -7.35 1.57
CA GLU A 125 -4.08 -7.47 0.65
C GLU A 125 -4.83 -6.14 0.55
N THR A 126 -5.52 -5.90 -0.56
CA THR A 126 -6.23 -4.63 -0.80
C THR A 126 -7.58 -4.54 -0.07
N VAL A 127 -8.12 -5.67 0.41
CA VAL A 127 -9.51 -5.89 0.86
C VAL A 127 -10.55 -5.68 -0.25
N TRP A 128 -10.34 -4.72 -1.16
CA TRP A 128 -11.20 -4.38 -2.30
C TRP A 128 -10.49 -4.62 -3.64
N SER A 129 -10.94 -3.97 -4.72
CA SER A 129 -10.32 -4.07 -6.04
C SER A 129 -8.98 -3.32 -6.14
N ALA A 130 -8.17 -3.64 -7.15
CA ALA A 130 -6.96 -2.88 -7.51
C ALA A 130 -7.27 -1.39 -7.67
N ASN A 131 -8.30 -1.05 -8.46
CA ASN A 131 -8.67 0.34 -8.74
C ASN A 131 -9.07 1.10 -7.47
N SER A 132 -9.68 0.46 -6.48
CA SER A 132 -9.98 1.11 -5.21
C SER A 132 -8.69 1.55 -4.50
N ALA A 133 -7.70 0.66 -4.44
CA ALA A 133 -6.41 0.98 -3.83
C ALA A 133 -5.64 2.03 -4.63
N ILE A 134 -5.60 1.92 -5.96
CA ILE A 134 -4.97 2.91 -6.86
C ILE A 134 -5.58 4.29 -6.64
N ASN A 135 -6.90 4.40 -6.64
CA ASN A 135 -7.59 5.68 -6.41
C ASN A 135 -7.23 6.28 -5.04
N THR A 136 -7.15 5.46 -3.99
CA THR A 136 -6.68 5.91 -2.67
C THR A 136 -5.25 6.45 -2.74
N PHE A 137 -4.34 5.74 -3.41
CA PHE A 137 -2.92 6.13 -3.47
C PHE A 137 -2.66 7.33 -4.38
N GLN A 138 -3.53 7.56 -5.38
CA GLN A 138 -3.51 8.75 -6.26
C GLN A 138 -4.23 9.95 -5.66
N THR A 139 -4.90 9.80 -4.51
CA THR A 139 -5.53 10.92 -3.81
C THR A 139 -4.50 11.66 -2.98
N TYR A 140 -4.42 12.98 -3.14
CA TYR A 140 -3.57 13.84 -2.31
C TYR A 140 -3.99 13.81 -0.83
N HIS A 141 -3.03 13.54 0.05
CA HIS A 141 -3.20 13.47 1.50
C HIS A 141 -2.28 14.49 2.19
N PRO A 142 -2.80 15.67 2.61
CA PRO A 142 -2.00 16.73 3.21
C PRO A 142 -1.52 16.43 4.63
N ARG A 143 -2.08 15.42 5.28
CA ARG A 143 -1.78 15.04 6.66
C ARG A 143 -1.08 13.69 6.67
N ASP A 144 0.04 13.62 7.38
CA ASP A 144 0.86 12.41 7.47
C ASP A 144 0.05 11.20 7.96
N GLU A 145 -0.92 11.39 8.87
CA GLU A 145 -1.77 10.29 9.37
C GLU A 145 -2.72 9.67 8.33
N ASP A 146 -2.99 10.38 7.22
CA ASP A 146 -3.87 9.90 6.15
C ASP A 146 -3.08 9.22 5.02
N GLN A 147 -1.74 9.34 5.02
CA GLN A 147 -0.91 8.83 3.94
C GLN A 147 -0.84 7.30 3.98
N SER A 148 -1.04 6.69 2.82
CA SER A 148 -1.02 5.23 2.65
C SER A 148 -0.59 4.88 1.23
N SER A 149 0.24 3.85 1.10
CA SER A 149 0.66 3.35 -0.21
C SER A 149 1.33 1.99 -0.12
N TYR A 150 1.36 1.30 -1.26
CA TYR A 150 2.20 0.13 -1.50
C TYR A 150 3.17 0.42 -2.65
N HIS A 151 4.23 -0.37 -2.78
CA HIS A 151 5.08 -0.27 -3.97
C HIS A 151 4.45 -0.99 -5.14
N THR A 152 3.75 -2.10 -4.88
CA THR A 152 3.21 -2.96 -5.93
C THR A 152 1.86 -3.55 -5.52
N ILE A 153 0.94 -3.60 -6.47
CA ILE A 153 -0.33 -4.34 -6.38
C ILE A 153 -0.27 -5.47 -7.42
N ILE A 154 -0.67 -6.68 -7.03
CA ILE A 154 -0.82 -7.82 -7.95
C ILE A 154 -2.32 -8.13 -8.09
N ASP A 155 -2.86 -7.83 -9.27
CA ASP A 155 -4.27 -8.04 -9.57
C ASP A 155 -4.62 -9.54 -9.69
N ARG A 156 -5.91 -9.88 -9.67
CA ARG A 156 -6.40 -11.27 -9.68
C ARG A 156 -5.93 -12.06 -10.90
N ASP A 157 -5.69 -11.39 -12.02
CA ASP A 157 -5.18 -11.99 -13.26
C ASP A 157 -3.64 -12.10 -13.30
N GLY A 158 -2.95 -11.69 -12.23
CA GLY A 158 -1.51 -11.71 -12.13
C GLY A 158 -0.83 -10.42 -12.61
N THR A 159 -1.56 -9.42 -13.10
CA THR A 159 -0.95 -8.15 -13.52
C THR A 159 -0.21 -7.50 -12.36
N VAL A 160 1.07 -7.17 -12.57
CA VAL A 160 1.93 -6.45 -11.63
C VAL A 160 1.79 -4.96 -11.88
N ILE A 161 1.27 -4.23 -10.90
CA ILE A 161 1.00 -2.79 -11.00
C ILE A 161 1.95 -2.06 -10.06
N TYR A 162 2.88 -1.28 -10.62
CA TYR A 162 3.84 -0.47 -9.88
C TYR A 162 3.22 0.87 -9.47
N ILE A 163 3.30 1.19 -8.19
CA ILE A 163 2.62 2.34 -7.55
C ILE A 163 3.63 3.34 -6.97
N VAL A 164 4.53 2.86 -6.11
CA VAL A 164 5.62 3.67 -5.52
C VAL A 164 6.95 3.11 -6.02
N PRO A 165 7.88 3.95 -6.53
CA PRO A 165 9.20 3.52 -6.92
C PRO A 165 9.92 2.78 -5.77
N PRO A 166 10.62 1.68 -6.04
CA PRO A 166 11.13 0.78 -4.99
C PRO A 166 12.23 1.43 -4.12
N ASP A 167 12.93 2.42 -4.64
CA ASP A 167 13.91 3.25 -3.90
C ASP A 167 13.24 4.22 -2.91
N LYS A 168 11.95 4.51 -3.05
CA LYS A 168 11.18 5.36 -2.15
C LYS A 168 10.59 4.57 -0.98
N ARG A 169 10.17 5.31 0.04
CA ARG A 169 9.47 4.83 1.22
C ARG A 169 7.97 4.93 0.99
N ALA A 170 7.29 3.81 0.83
CA ALA A 170 5.83 3.74 0.87
C ALA A 170 5.29 3.64 2.32
N TYR A 171 3.99 3.88 2.49
CA TYR A 171 3.33 3.97 3.80
C TYR A 171 2.39 2.78 4.04
N GLY A 172 2.95 1.56 4.05
CA GLY A 172 2.15 0.34 4.02
C GLY A 172 1.86 -0.32 5.37
N ALA A 173 2.72 -0.14 6.39
CA ALA A 173 2.69 -0.97 7.60
C ALA A 173 2.33 -0.26 8.93
N GLY A 174 2.32 1.08 8.99
CA GLY A 174 2.05 1.81 10.24
C GLY A 174 2.96 1.37 11.40
N ASN A 175 2.43 1.31 12.63
CA ASN A 175 3.16 0.86 13.82
C ASN A 175 3.57 -0.61 13.67
N SER A 176 4.86 -0.86 13.39
CA SER A 176 5.34 -2.17 12.98
C SER A 176 6.80 -2.42 13.33
N VAL A 177 7.13 -3.69 13.56
CA VAL A 177 8.49 -4.19 13.83
C VAL A 177 8.63 -5.55 13.17
N PHE A 178 9.76 -5.77 12.51
CA PHE A 178 10.12 -7.09 11.96
C PHE A 178 11.04 -7.83 12.93
N ASP A 179 10.61 -8.98 13.43
CA ASP A 179 11.44 -9.84 14.28
C ASP A 179 12.26 -10.80 13.41
N GLY A 180 13.36 -10.29 12.87
CA GLY A 180 14.24 -11.02 11.96
C GLY A 180 15.34 -11.84 12.66
N PRO A 181 16.20 -12.51 11.88
CA PRO A 181 17.34 -13.27 12.41
C PRO A 181 18.31 -12.44 13.26
N ASN A 182 18.35 -11.12 13.04
CA ASN A 182 19.20 -10.17 13.76
C ASN A 182 18.49 -9.50 14.95
N GLY A 183 17.28 -9.94 15.29
CA GLY A 183 16.43 -9.35 16.31
C GLY A 183 15.38 -8.38 15.73
N PRO A 184 14.72 -7.59 16.59
CA PRO A 184 13.67 -6.67 16.18
C PRO A 184 14.22 -5.47 15.38
N GLU A 185 13.68 -5.26 14.18
CA GLU A 185 14.03 -4.19 13.25
C GLU A 185 12.85 -3.24 13.04
N THR A 186 13.08 -1.94 13.21
CA THR A 186 12.11 -0.87 12.94
C THR A 186 12.84 0.46 12.75
N ALA A 187 12.16 1.46 12.19
CA ALA A 187 12.70 2.81 12.01
C ALA A 187 11.72 3.86 12.54
N LEU A 188 12.22 4.76 13.41
CA LEU A 188 11.48 5.94 13.84
C LEU A 188 11.87 7.11 12.93
N THR A 189 11.06 7.39 11.90
CA THR A 189 11.37 8.47 10.93
C THR A 189 10.77 9.83 11.33
N ASN A 190 9.76 9.83 12.20
CA ASN A 190 9.12 11.03 12.73
C ASN A 190 8.74 10.76 14.19
N ALA A 191 9.20 11.61 15.12
CA ALA A 191 8.99 11.46 16.56
C ALA A 191 7.51 11.56 17.00
N GLN A 192 6.62 12.07 16.14
CA GLN A 192 5.18 12.14 16.40
C GLN A 192 4.45 10.83 16.07
N PHE A 193 5.09 9.91 15.35
CA PHE A 193 4.50 8.65 14.91
C PHE A 193 5.19 7.44 15.55
N SER A 194 4.51 6.30 15.53
CA SER A 194 5.11 5.03 15.93
C SER A 194 6.20 4.63 14.93
N ALA A 195 7.23 3.93 15.42
CA ALA A 195 8.24 3.34 14.57
C ALA A 195 7.61 2.31 13.62
N SER A 196 8.22 2.16 12.45
CA SER A 196 7.67 1.36 11.36
C SER A 196 8.75 0.69 10.54
N VAL A 197 8.40 -0.44 9.91
CA VAL A 197 9.24 -1.08 8.89
C VAL A 197 9.22 -0.34 7.54
N ASN A 198 8.31 0.63 7.35
CA ASN A 198 8.12 1.38 6.09
C ASN A 198 9.44 1.85 5.45
N ASN A 199 10.40 2.30 6.26
CA ASN A 199 11.66 2.85 5.78
C ASN A 199 12.54 1.87 4.97
N PHE A 200 12.42 0.57 5.23
CA PHE A 200 13.21 -0.49 4.58
C PHE A 200 12.33 -1.61 3.99
N ALA A 201 11.01 -1.46 4.04
CA ALA A 201 10.08 -2.41 3.47
C ALA A 201 9.81 -2.16 1.98
N TYR A 202 9.52 -3.25 1.27
CA TYR A 202 8.95 -3.35 -0.06
C TYR A 202 7.56 -3.95 0.07
N HIS A 203 6.57 -3.07 0.19
CA HIS A 203 5.16 -3.42 0.33
C HIS A 203 4.55 -3.94 -0.99
N ILE A 204 4.08 -5.18 -0.97
CA ILE A 204 3.40 -5.84 -2.10
C ILE A 204 2.01 -6.26 -1.64
N SER A 205 0.97 -5.83 -2.35
CA SER A 205 -0.41 -6.17 -2.02
C SER A 205 -1.03 -7.09 -3.06
N LEU A 206 -1.72 -8.13 -2.61
CA LEU A 206 -2.52 -9.00 -3.46
C LEU A 206 -3.97 -8.53 -3.48
N VAL A 207 -4.56 -8.43 -4.67
CA VAL A 207 -5.99 -8.10 -4.76
C VAL A 207 -6.83 -9.20 -4.13
N THR A 208 -7.66 -8.81 -3.16
CA THR A 208 -8.54 -9.72 -2.41
C THR A 208 -9.62 -10.31 -3.33
N PRO A 209 -9.97 -11.59 -3.20
CA PRO A 209 -11.09 -12.17 -3.95
C PRO A 209 -12.43 -11.56 -3.54
N SER A 210 -13.44 -11.69 -4.41
CA SER A 210 -14.76 -11.09 -4.20
C SER A 210 -15.42 -11.53 -2.88
N ASP A 211 -15.20 -12.77 -2.46
CA ASP A 211 -15.71 -13.31 -1.19
C ASP A 211 -14.93 -12.82 0.05
N GLY A 212 -13.80 -12.14 -0.16
CA GLY A 212 -12.98 -11.51 0.88
C GLY A 212 -13.19 -10.01 1.05
N GLN A 213 -14.09 -9.38 0.29
CA GLN A 213 -14.37 -7.94 0.35
C GLN A 213 -15.24 -7.57 1.57
N ASN A 214 -14.73 -7.90 2.75
CA ASN A 214 -15.36 -7.73 4.05
C ASN A 214 -14.29 -7.85 5.15
N ASN A 215 -14.71 -7.70 6.41
CA ASN A 215 -13.83 -7.78 7.59
C ASN A 215 -13.67 -9.20 8.16
N GLY A 216 -14.12 -10.22 7.43
CA GLY A 216 -14.01 -11.62 7.86
C GLY A 216 -12.54 -12.05 7.99
N PRO A 217 -12.25 -13.09 8.80
CA PRO A 217 -10.87 -13.52 9.07
C PRO A 217 -10.25 -14.31 7.90
N SER A 218 -11.03 -14.72 6.90
CA SER A 218 -10.59 -15.55 5.78
C SER A 218 -11.45 -15.34 4.53
N HIS A 219 -10.89 -15.72 3.38
CA HIS A 219 -11.58 -15.81 2.08
C HIS A 219 -11.05 -17.00 1.26
N SER A 220 -11.56 -17.20 0.04
CA SER A 220 -11.21 -18.29 -0.88
C SER A 220 -9.72 -18.40 -1.30
N GLY A 221 -8.88 -17.47 -0.87
CA GLY A 221 -7.46 -17.39 -1.25
C GLY A 221 -7.19 -16.63 -2.55
N TYR A 222 -5.93 -16.62 -2.95
CA TYR A 222 -5.41 -15.90 -4.12
C TYR A 222 -5.26 -16.84 -5.33
N THR A 223 -5.23 -16.30 -6.54
CA THR A 223 -5.11 -17.09 -7.78
C THR A 223 -3.68 -17.58 -8.00
N ASP A 224 -3.50 -18.61 -8.83
CA ASP A 224 -2.18 -19.04 -9.29
C ASP A 224 -1.39 -17.91 -9.95
N ALA A 225 -2.05 -17.10 -10.77
CA ALA A 225 -1.42 -15.96 -11.43
C ALA A 225 -0.89 -14.95 -10.40
N GLN A 226 -1.60 -14.71 -9.30
CA GLN A 226 -1.11 -13.86 -8.21
C GLN A 226 0.16 -14.43 -7.55
N TYR A 227 0.18 -15.73 -7.25
CA TYR A 227 1.36 -16.36 -6.66
C TYR A 227 2.55 -16.44 -7.63
N GLN A 228 2.31 -16.75 -8.90
CA GLN A 228 3.33 -16.75 -9.94
C GLN A 228 3.94 -15.36 -10.15
N SER A 229 3.12 -14.31 -10.14
CA SER A 229 3.58 -12.92 -10.22
C SER A 229 4.34 -12.48 -8.99
N LEU A 230 3.90 -12.88 -7.78
CA LEU A 230 4.63 -12.59 -6.56
C LEU A 230 6.00 -13.26 -6.56
N ALA A 231 6.08 -14.52 -6.96
CA ALA A 231 7.33 -15.25 -7.12
C ALA A 231 8.22 -14.62 -8.20
N TRP A 232 7.65 -14.29 -9.37
CA TRP A 232 8.34 -13.60 -10.47
C TRP A 232 8.96 -12.27 -10.01
N LEU A 233 8.19 -11.48 -9.27
CA LEU A 233 8.61 -10.18 -8.75
C LEU A 233 9.72 -10.34 -7.71
N LEU A 234 9.52 -11.20 -6.72
CA LEU A 234 10.49 -11.37 -5.64
C LEU A 234 11.78 -12.03 -6.14
N ALA A 235 11.73 -12.99 -7.05
CA ALA A 235 12.91 -13.61 -7.68
C ALA A 235 13.91 -12.63 -8.33
N ARG A 236 13.45 -11.41 -8.62
CA ARG A 236 14.21 -10.31 -9.20
C ARG A 236 14.75 -9.32 -8.16
N THR A 237 14.55 -9.58 -6.88
CA THR A 237 15.08 -8.79 -5.76
C THR A 237 16.17 -9.58 -5.03
N THR A 238 16.96 -8.89 -4.22
CA THR A 238 17.93 -9.51 -3.29
C THR A 238 17.34 -9.82 -1.91
N ILE A 239 16.04 -9.58 -1.69
CA ILE A 239 15.38 -9.84 -0.40
C ILE A 239 15.35 -11.34 -0.18
N PRO A 240 16.01 -11.91 0.83
CA PRO A 240 16.04 -13.35 1.05
C PRO A 240 14.68 -13.86 1.59
N GLU A 241 14.45 -15.16 1.51
CA GLU A 241 13.14 -15.76 1.81
C GLU A 241 12.68 -15.48 3.25
N GLU A 242 13.61 -15.56 4.21
CA GLU A 242 13.37 -15.27 5.62
C GLU A 242 13.02 -13.80 5.90
N ARG A 243 13.18 -12.91 4.91
CA ARG A 243 12.76 -11.49 4.94
C ARG A 243 11.52 -11.23 4.08
N ILE A 244 10.76 -12.28 3.76
CA ILE A 244 9.40 -12.16 3.22
C ILE A 244 8.44 -12.41 4.37
N THR A 245 7.63 -11.41 4.72
CA THR A 245 6.72 -11.47 5.87
C THR A 245 5.34 -10.93 5.50
N THR A 246 4.38 -11.06 6.40
CA THR A 246 3.04 -10.47 6.25
C THR A 246 2.89 -9.22 7.08
N HIS A 247 1.95 -8.35 6.71
CA HIS A 247 1.57 -7.20 7.51
C HIS A 247 1.12 -7.62 8.92
N ALA A 248 0.35 -8.71 9.02
CA ALA A 248 -0.08 -9.27 10.30
C ALA A 248 1.10 -9.63 11.23
N LEU A 249 2.21 -10.13 10.70
CA LEU A 249 3.37 -10.54 11.49
C LEU A 249 4.20 -9.36 11.99
N VAL A 250 4.22 -8.24 11.24
CA VAL A 250 4.97 -7.05 11.65
C VAL A 250 4.13 -6.07 12.47
N ASP A 251 2.81 -6.19 12.46
CA ASP A 251 1.90 -5.26 13.13
C ASP A 251 2.08 -5.24 14.65
N ARG A 252 2.14 -4.04 15.22
CA ARG A 252 2.17 -3.83 16.67
C ARG A 252 0.89 -3.15 17.20
N SER A 253 -0.03 -2.78 16.31
CA SER A 253 -1.33 -2.24 16.71
C SER A 253 -2.34 -3.32 17.11
N GLY A 254 -2.15 -4.56 16.63
CA GLY A 254 -3.09 -5.66 16.82
C GLY A 254 -4.34 -5.56 15.94
N SER A 255 -4.30 -4.73 14.90
CA SER A 255 -5.45 -4.44 14.03
C SER A 255 -5.31 -5.02 12.62
N ARG A 256 -4.14 -5.58 12.29
CA ARG A 256 -3.83 -6.10 10.96
C ARG A 256 -3.85 -7.62 10.93
N GLN A 257 -4.42 -8.16 9.85
CA GLN A 257 -4.59 -9.61 9.64
C GLN A 257 -4.22 -10.02 8.21
N ASP A 258 -3.71 -9.08 7.41
CA ASP A 258 -3.44 -9.26 6.00
C ASP A 258 -2.03 -9.81 5.71
N PRO A 259 -1.86 -10.52 4.58
CA PRO A 259 -2.92 -11.07 3.74
C PRO A 259 -3.62 -12.27 4.40
N ARG A 260 -4.95 -12.24 4.47
CA ARG A 260 -5.74 -13.40 4.90
C ARG A 260 -5.62 -14.52 3.88
N SER A 261 -5.77 -15.76 4.34
CA SER A 261 -5.77 -16.96 3.48
C SER A 261 -4.54 -17.11 2.56
N PHE A 262 -3.39 -16.50 2.89
CA PHE A 262 -2.16 -16.67 2.11
C PHE A 262 -1.60 -18.09 2.28
N ASN A 263 -1.30 -18.75 1.16
CA ASN A 263 -0.82 -20.12 1.11
C ASN A 263 0.71 -20.12 0.89
N TRP A 264 1.45 -20.17 2.00
CA TRP A 264 2.92 -20.17 1.99
C TRP A 264 3.53 -21.32 1.18
N PRO A 265 3.17 -22.60 1.41
CA PRO A 265 3.71 -23.70 0.59
C PRO A 265 3.53 -23.49 -0.91
N HIS A 266 2.36 -22.98 -1.32
CA HIS A 266 2.04 -22.74 -2.72
C HIS A 266 2.84 -21.59 -3.33
N PHE A 267 3.02 -20.51 -2.57
CA PHE A 267 3.91 -19.41 -2.97
C PHE A 267 5.36 -19.91 -3.14
N LEU A 268 5.87 -20.66 -2.16
CA LEU A 268 7.25 -21.15 -2.17
C LEU A 268 7.49 -22.13 -3.32
N GLU A 269 6.51 -22.96 -3.68
CA GLU A 269 6.58 -23.81 -4.86
C GLU A 269 6.87 -23.02 -6.14
N TYR A 270 6.29 -21.84 -6.32
CA TYR A 270 6.62 -20.97 -7.45
C TYR A 270 7.95 -20.22 -7.27
N LEU A 271 8.24 -19.74 -6.06
CA LEU A 271 9.46 -18.98 -5.79
C LEU A 271 10.72 -19.83 -6.04
N HIS A 272 10.71 -21.10 -5.62
CA HIS A 272 11.87 -21.99 -5.75
C HIS A 272 12.13 -22.50 -7.18
N GLN A 273 11.22 -22.23 -8.12
CA GLN A 273 11.47 -22.50 -9.54
C GLN A 273 12.51 -21.54 -10.14
N TYR A 274 12.78 -20.41 -9.48
CA TYR A 274 13.77 -19.45 -9.92
C TYR A 274 15.17 -19.84 -9.43
N PRO A 275 16.19 -19.91 -10.30
CA PRO A 275 17.56 -20.25 -9.88
C PRO A 275 18.15 -19.30 -8.84
N SER A 276 17.76 -18.02 -8.85
CA SER A 276 18.15 -17.04 -7.82
C SER A 276 17.60 -17.35 -6.43
N ARG A 277 16.70 -18.33 -6.34
CA ARG A 277 15.97 -18.76 -5.14
C ARG A 277 16.19 -20.22 -4.79
N GLN A 278 17.05 -20.93 -5.52
CA GLN A 278 17.50 -22.27 -5.14
C GLN A 278 18.57 -22.12 -4.06
N ALA A 279 18.33 -22.72 -2.89
CA ALA A 279 19.24 -22.74 -1.75
C ALA A 279 20.59 -23.41 -2.07
#